data_AF-A0A0D6KGW3-F1
#
_entry.id   AF-A0A0D6KGW3-F1
#
_cell.length_a   1.000
_cell.length_b   1.000
_cell.length_c   1.000
_cell.angle_alpha   90.00
_cell.angle_beta   90.00
_cell.angle_gamma   90.00
#
_symmetry.space_group_name_H-M   'P 1'
#
loop_
_entity.id
_entity.type
_entity.pdbx_description
1 polymer ?
#
loop_
_entity_poly.entity_id
_entity_poly.type
_entity_poly.pdbx_seq_one_letter_code
_entity_poly.pdbx_strand_id
1 'polypeptide(L)'
;MKEHLDIIVSVCVLVGMVWRLALVQAQIYKAIDDARDEIDDSINAVAHKLDLHLIEYGEKKEFTVYRFNGIDEVIRHKFDRCWGEIKQIQNYLAKQGFIPRDHNKSD
;
A
#
# COMPACT_ATOMS: atom_id res chain seq x y z
N MET A 1 -5.03 9.70 -77.72
CA MET A 1 -5.85 8.84 -76.83
C MET A 1 -5.04 8.20 -75.70
N LYS A 2 -3.89 7.54 -75.95
CA LYS A 2 -3.05 6.98 -74.88
C LYS A 2 -2.54 8.02 -73.87
N GLU A 3 -2.06 9.18 -74.33
CA GLU A 3 -1.55 10.24 -73.45
C GLU A 3 -2.60 10.80 -72.48
N HIS A 4 -3.85 10.98 -72.93
CA HIS A 4 -4.94 11.42 -72.05
C HIS A 4 -5.30 10.37 -70.99
N LEU A 5 -5.18 9.08 -71.33
CA LEU A 5 -5.42 7.98 -70.40
C LEU A 5 -4.34 7.95 -69.31
N ASP A 6 -3.07 8.11 -69.68
CA ASP A 6 -1.95 8.14 -68.73
C ASP A 6 -2.04 9.33 -67.76
N ILE A 7 -2.48 10.50 -68.24
CA ILE A 7 -2.71 11.66 -67.38
C ILE A 7 -3.80 11.35 -66.34
N ILE A 8 -4.94 10.78 -66.76
CA ILE A 8 -6.04 10.41 -65.86
C ILE A 8 -5.57 9.37 -64.83
N VAL A 9 -4.84 8.35 -65.26
CA VAL A 9 -4.29 7.32 -64.36
C VAL A 9 -3.33 7.94 -63.35
N SER A 10 -2.46 8.87 -63.75
CA SER A 10 -1.53 9.52 -62.81
C SER A 10 -2.25 10.37 -61.76
N VAL A 11 -3.32 11.07 -62.15
CA VAL A 11 -4.16 11.84 -61.22
C VAL A 11 -4.88 10.92 -60.24
N CYS A 12 -5.44 9.81 -60.70
CA CYS A 12 -6.07 8.81 -59.82
C CYS A 12 -5.08 8.23 -58.81
N VAL A 13 -3.84 7.96 -59.22
CA VAL A 13 -2.78 7.48 -58.34
C VAL A 13 -2.42 8.52 -57.28
N LEU A 14 -2.32 9.80 -57.63
CA LEU A 14 -2.07 10.88 -56.67
C LEU A 14 -3.20 11.01 -55.64
N VAL A 15 -4.46 10.96 -56.09
CA VAL A 15 -5.62 10.98 -55.19
C VAL A 15 -5.62 9.78 -54.24
N GLY A 16 -5.29 8.58 -54.77
CA GLY A 16 -5.16 7.37 -53.96
C GLY A 16 -4.06 7.46 -52.90
N MET A 17 -2.92 8.09 -53.21
CA MET A 17 -1.85 8.32 -52.24
C MET A 17 -2.28 9.28 -51.13
N VAL A 18 -2.94 10.39 -51.48
CA VAL A 18 -3.45 11.36 -50.49
C VAL A 18 -4.48 10.70 -49.56
N TRP A 19 -5.38 9.90 -50.12
CA TRP A 19 -6.35 9.14 -49.32
C TRP A 19 -5.65 8.19 -48.33
N ARG A 20 -4.66 7.42 -48.81
CA ARG A 20 -3.90 6.52 -47.94
C ARG A 20 -3.17 7.27 -46.83
N LEU A 21 -2.57 8.41 -47.13
CA LEU A 21 -1.90 9.24 -46.13
C LEU A 21 -2.87 9.73 -45.05
N ALA A 22 -4.05 10.22 -45.45
CA ALA A 22 -5.08 10.64 -44.51
C ALA A 22 -5.56 9.48 -43.62
N LEU A 23 -5.70 8.28 -44.19
CA LEU A 23 -6.12 7.09 -43.46
C LEU A 23 -5.07 6.63 -42.45
N VAL A 24 -3.79 6.66 -42.83
CA VAL A 24 -2.67 6.37 -41.91
C VAL A 24 -2.60 7.40 -40.78
N GLN A 25 -2.76 8.69 -41.08
CA GLN A 25 -2.80 9.74 -40.05
C GLN A 25 -3.93 9.49 -39.06
N ALA A 26 -5.14 9.21 -39.54
CA ALA A 26 -6.28 8.91 -38.68
C ALA A 26 -6.03 7.69 -37.78
N GLN A 27 -5.40 6.63 -38.31
CA GLN A 27 -5.02 5.46 -37.52
C GLN A 27 -3.98 5.77 -36.45
N ILE A 28 -2.99 6.61 -36.76
CA ILE A 28 -1.98 7.05 -35.80
C ILE A 28 -2.63 7.84 -34.66
N TYR A 29 -3.48 8.82 -34.98
CA TYR A 29 -4.18 9.60 -33.96
C TYR A 29 -5.04 8.71 -33.06
N LYS A 30 -5.78 7.77 -33.66
CA LYS A 30 -6.57 6.83 -32.89
C LYS A 30 -5.71 5.97 -31.96
N ALA A 31 -4.59 5.44 -32.46
CA ALA A 31 -3.68 4.63 -31.63
C ALA A 31 -3.06 5.44 -30.48
N ILE A 32 -2.81 6.74 -30.69
CA ILE A 32 -2.34 7.65 -29.64
C ILE A 32 -3.42 7.86 -28.58
N ASP A 33 -4.66 8.11 -28.99
CA ASP A 33 -5.78 8.28 -28.06
C ASP A 33 -6.06 6.99 -27.28
N ASP A 34 -6.10 5.84 -27.96
CA ASP A 34 -6.29 4.53 -27.31
C ASP A 34 -5.19 4.25 -26.27
N ALA A 35 -3.92 4.55 -26.60
CA ALA A 35 -2.80 4.38 -25.68
C ALA A 35 -2.85 5.35 -24.49
N ARG A 36 -3.35 6.57 -24.71
CA ARG A 36 -3.53 7.55 -23.65
C ARG A 36 -4.61 7.08 -22.67
N ASP A 37 -5.74 6.62 -23.18
CA ASP A 37 -6.84 6.12 -22.35
C ASP A 37 -6.40 4.90 -21.54
N GLU A 38 -5.65 3.97 -22.14
CA GLU A 38 -5.09 2.81 -21.43
C GLU A 38 -4.12 3.21 -20.30
N ILE A 39 -3.29 4.23 -20.54
CA ILE A 39 -2.38 4.76 -19.51
C ILE A 39 -3.17 5.42 -18.38
N ASP A 40 -4.16 6.26 -18.70
CA ASP A 40 -4.99 6.93 -17.68
C ASP A 40 -5.77 5.90 -16.84
N ASP A 41 -6.32 4.86 -17.45
CA ASP A 41 -6.98 3.76 -16.75
C ASP A 41 -6.02 3.00 -15.82
N SER A 42 -4.80 2.72 -16.30
CA SER A 42 -3.78 2.04 -15.51
C SER A 42 -3.32 2.89 -14.31
N ILE A 43 -3.10 4.20 -14.52
CA ILE A 43 -2.75 5.14 -13.45
C ILE A 43 -3.85 5.18 -12.40
N ASN A 44 -5.12 5.29 -12.82
CA ASN A 44 -6.26 5.30 -11.90
C ASN A 44 -6.38 3.99 -11.11
N ALA A 45 -6.19 2.85 -11.77
CA ALA A 45 -6.22 1.54 -11.11
C ALA A 45 -5.08 1.40 -10.07
N VAL A 46 -3.89 1.88 -10.38
CA VAL A 46 -2.74 1.85 -9.45
C VAL A 46 -2.95 2.82 -8.28
N ALA A 47 -3.41 4.05 -8.55
CA ALA A 47 -3.71 5.03 -7.52
C ALA A 47 -4.76 4.51 -6.53
N HIS A 48 -5.84 3.90 -7.03
CA HIS A 48 -6.87 3.31 -6.19
C HIS A 48 -6.35 2.16 -5.32
N LYS A 49 -5.52 1.27 -5.89
CA LYS A 49 -4.88 0.19 -5.12
C LYS A 49 -3.94 0.72 -4.04
N LEU A 50 -3.21 1.79 -4.33
CA LEU A 50 -2.32 2.43 -3.36
C LEU A 50 -3.10 3.03 -2.19
N ASP A 51 -4.20 3.73 -2.47
CA ASP A 51 -5.07 4.29 -1.43
C ASP A 51 -5.64 3.20 -0.52
N LEU A 52 -6.13 2.09 -1.10
CA LEU A 52 -6.59 0.93 -0.32
C LEU A 52 -5.48 0.36 0.56
N HIS A 53 -4.27 0.20 0.03
CA HIS A 53 -3.11 -0.27 0.79
C HIS A 53 -2.73 0.69 1.93
N LEU A 54 -2.80 2.00 1.71
CA LEU A 54 -2.53 3.00 2.74
C LEU A 54 -3.56 2.93 3.88
N ILE A 55 -4.84 2.76 3.53
CA ILE A 55 -5.91 2.56 4.51
C ILE A 55 -5.67 1.28 5.32
N GLU A 56 -5.45 0.14 4.66
CA GLU A 56 -5.16 -1.12 5.35
C GLU A 56 -3.93 -1.04 6.25
N TYR A 57 -2.88 -0.35 5.80
CA TYR A 57 -1.67 -0.20 6.60
C TYR A 57 -1.91 0.67 7.83
N GLY A 58 -2.70 1.74 7.69
CA GLY A 58 -3.16 2.56 8.81
C GLY A 58 -3.92 1.74 9.84
N GLU A 59 -4.92 0.98 9.41
CA GLU A 59 -5.75 0.13 10.27
C GLU A 59 -4.91 -0.96 10.96
N LYS A 60 -4.03 -1.65 10.23
CA LYS A 60 -3.14 -2.68 10.79
C LYS A 60 -2.20 -2.10 11.84
N LYS A 61 -1.67 -0.90 11.63
CA LYS A 61 -0.82 -0.22 12.60
C LYS A 61 -1.61 0.10 13.87
N GLU A 62 -2.79 0.69 13.73
CA GLU A 62 -3.66 1.03 14.85
C GLU A 62 -4.07 -0.21 15.65
N PHE A 63 -4.51 -1.27 14.96
CA PHE A 63 -4.84 -2.55 15.58
C PHE A 63 -3.66 -3.15 16.34
N THR A 64 -2.46 -3.07 15.77
CA THR A 64 -1.23 -3.56 16.40
C THR A 64 -0.93 -2.77 17.69
N VAL A 65 -1.06 -1.45 17.67
CA VAL A 65 -0.87 -0.59 18.85
C VAL A 65 -1.89 -0.92 19.94
N TYR A 66 -3.18 -1.05 19.60
CA TYR A 66 -4.21 -1.47 20.56
C TYR A 66 -3.90 -2.83 21.20
N ARG A 67 -3.47 -3.79 20.38
CA ARG A 67 -3.13 -5.13 20.86
C ARG A 67 -1.93 -5.12 21.80
N PHE A 68 -0.87 -4.37 21.48
CA PHE A 68 0.29 -4.24 22.35
C PHE A 68 -0.06 -3.56 23.68
N ASN A 69 -0.84 -2.48 23.64
CA ASN A 69 -1.28 -1.78 24.84
C ASN A 69 -2.11 -2.69 25.75
N GLY A 70 -3.03 -3.49 25.18
CA GLY A 70 -3.82 -4.44 25.98
C GLY A 70 -2.97 -5.56 26.58
N ILE A 71 -1.94 -6.04 25.87
CA ILE A 71 -1.01 -7.03 26.40
C ILE A 71 -0.18 -6.44 27.54
N ASP A 72 0.34 -5.22 27.38
CA ASP A 72 1.14 -4.54 28.40
C ASP A 72 0.34 -4.32 29.69
N GLU A 73 -0.94 -3.94 29.57
CA GLU A 73 -1.84 -3.79 30.72
C GLU A 73 -2.09 -5.11 31.46
N VAL A 74 -2.31 -6.21 30.72
CA VAL A 74 -2.49 -7.55 31.32
C VAL A 74 -1.21 -8.02 32.00
N ILE A 75 -0.05 -7.79 31.38
CA ILE A 75 1.26 -8.11 31.95
C ILE A 75 1.44 -7.34 33.26
N ARG A 76 1.22 -6.02 33.24
CA ARG A 76 1.31 -5.16 34.43
C ARG A 76 0.42 -5.66 35.56
N HIS A 77 -0.85 -5.93 35.27
CA HIS A 77 -1.78 -6.45 36.28
C HIS A 77 -1.34 -7.80 36.87
N LYS A 78 -0.80 -8.70 36.06
CA LYS A 78 -0.28 -9.99 36.55
C LYS A 78 0.97 -9.80 37.42
N PHE A 79 1.88 -8.91 37.03
CA PHE A 79 3.06 -8.58 37.84
C PHE A 79 2.67 -7.94 39.17
N ASP A 80 1.75 -6.96 39.17
CA ASP A 80 1.28 -6.31 40.39
C ASP A 80 0.63 -7.32 41.35
N ARG A 81 -0.16 -8.26 40.81
CA ARG A 81 -0.77 -9.33 41.60
C ARG A 81 0.28 -10.26 42.22
N CYS A 82 1.22 -10.74 41.40
CA CYS A 82 2.31 -11.60 41.85
C CYS A 82 3.15 -10.91 42.94
N TRP A 83 3.48 -9.63 42.73
CA TRP A 83 4.20 -8.83 43.71
C TRP A 83 3.42 -8.66 45.01
N GLY A 84 2.10 -8.47 44.92
CA GLY A 84 1.20 -8.48 46.06
C GLY A 84 1.26 -9.79 46.85
N GLU A 85 1.22 -10.93 46.16
CA GLU A 85 1.33 -12.26 46.76
C GLU A 85 2.71 -12.47 47.42
N ILE A 86 3.80 -12.07 46.75
CA ILE A 86 5.16 -12.11 47.31
C ILE A 86 5.24 -11.27 48.60
N LYS A 87 4.71 -10.05 48.60
CA LYS A 87 4.65 -9.21 49.80
C LYS A 87 3.83 -9.85 50.92
N GLN A 88 2.73 -10.52 50.61
CA GLN A 88 1.94 -11.22 51.61
C GLN A 88 2.73 -12.38 52.23
N ILE A 89 3.45 -13.16 51.42
CA ILE A 89 4.34 -14.23 51.90
C ILE A 89 5.46 -13.64 52.76
N GLN A 90 6.11 -12.56 52.31
CA GLN A 90 7.16 -11.88 53.06
C GLN A 90 6.66 -11.37 54.42
N ASN A 91 5.46 -10.78 54.46
CA ASN A 91 4.83 -10.32 55.71
C ASN A 91 4.46 -11.49 56.64
N TYR A 92 3.99 -12.61 56.09
CA TYR A 92 3.71 -13.82 56.87
C TYR A 92 4.99 -14.39 57.49
N LEU A 93 6.07 -14.50 56.71
CA LEU A 93 7.37 -14.97 57.17
C LEU A 93 8.00 -14.01 58.20
N ALA A 94 7.89 -12.69 57.99
CA ALA A 94 8.35 -11.69 58.95
C ALA A 94 7.67 -11.82 60.32
N LYS A 95 6.36 -12.12 60.35
CA LYS A 95 5.64 -12.43 61.60
C LYS A 95 6.18 -13.69 62.31
N GLN A 96 6.81 -14.61 61.58
CA GLN A 96 7.46 -15.79 62.14
C GLN A 96 8.94 -15.56 62.52
N GLY A 97 9.42 -14.31 62.47
CA GLY A 97 10.80 -13.94 62.82
C GLY A 97 11.81 -14.07 61.67
N PHE A 98 11.35 -14.32 60.44
CA PHE A 98 12.22 -14.35 59.26
C PHE A 98 12.51 -12.91 58.78
N ILE A 99 13.77 -12.51 58.79
CA ILE A 99 14.20 -11.20 58.29
C ILE A 99 14.68 -11.38 56.84
N PRO A 100 13.96 -10.83 55.83
CA PRO A 100 14.41 -10.90 54.45
C PRO A 100 15.74 -10.13 54.32
N ARG A 101 16.78 -10.82 53.83
CA ARG A 101 18.11 -10.26 53.62
C ARG A 101 18.11 -9.51 52.29
N ASP A 102 18.04 -8.19 52.34
CA ASP A 102 18.18 -7.34 51.16
C ASP A 102 19.65 -7.34 50.72
N HIS A 103 19.94 -7.91 49.55
CA HIS A 103 21.28 -7.94 48.98
C HIS A 103 21.59 -6.71 48.10
N ASN A 104 20.68 -5.73 48.00
CA ASN A 104 20.87 -4.54 47.16
C ASN A 104 21.37 -3.28 47.91
N LYS A 105 22.08 -3.46 49.02
CA LYS A 105 22.99 -2.43 49.55
C LYS A 105 24.42 -2.94 49.48
N SER A 106 25.02 -2.77 48.31
CA SER A 106 26.47 -2.64 48.18
C SER A 106 26.78 -1.14 48.19
N ASP A 107 27.58 -0.75 49.18
CA ASP A 107 28.18 0.59 49.33
C ASP A 107 28.97 1.03 48.09
#